data_AF-A0A356ANQ3-F1
#
_entry.id   AF-A0A356ANQ3-F1
#
_cell.length_a   1.000
_cell.length_b   1.000
_cell.length_c   1.000
_cell.angle_alpha   90.00
_cell.angle_beta   90.00
_cell.angle_gamma   90.00
#
_symmetry.space_group_name_H-M   'P 1'
#
loop_
_entity.id
_entity.type
_entity.pdbx_description
1 polymer ?
#
loop_
_entity_poly.entity_id
_entity_poly.type
_entity_poly.pdbx_seq_one_letter_code
_entity_poly.pdbx_strand_id
1 'polypeptide(L)'
;MGTTLQIKPLLTISRSGKLEMVGKIRGRRRAIDSLLDYYARNSGQEGLVLIGHGDCRPDADGLAQRVKMRFPGARVLIAPVGPVIGAHTGPDMLSIAFWGAEQEPDGKWAHPWHADAI
;
A
#
# COMPACT_ATOMS: atom_id res chain seq x y z
N MET A 1 4.49 22.32 -10.83
CA MET A 1 3.17 22.92 -10.61
C MET A 1 2.13 21.99 -11.20
N GLY A 2 1.31 21.35 -10.37
CA GLY A 2 0.32 20.36 -10.85
C GLY A 2 -0.08 19.35 -9.79
N THR A 3 -0.76 19.76 -8.72
CA THR A 3 -1.31 18.84 -7.71
C THR A 3 -2.79 19.05 -7.43
N THR A 4 -3.52 19.69 -8.36
CA THR A 4 -4.91 20.11 -8.16
C THR A 4 -5.87 18.93 -7.88
N LEU A 5 -5.53 17.70 -8.26
CA LEU A 5 -6.38 16.52 -8.01
C LEU A 5 -5.96 15.63 -6.84
N GLN A 6 -4.73 15.71 -6.32
CA GLN A 6 -4.20 14.85 -5.24
C GLN A 6 -4.58 13.35 -5.34
N ILE A 7 -4.68 12.81 -6.57
CA ILE A 7 -4.98 11.40 -6.81
C ILE A 7 -3.69 10.57 -6.70
N LYS A 8 -3.77 9.47 -5.97
CA LYS A 8 -2.69 8.49 -5.78
C LYS A 8 -3.06 7.19 -6.51
N PRO A 9 -2.20 6.68 -7.41
CA PRO A 9 -2.41 5.38 -8.01
C PRO A 9 -2.23 4.30 -6.95
N LEU A 10 -3.09 3.29 -6.99
CA LEU A 10 -2.96 2.09 -6.19
C LEU A 10 -2.52 0.95 -7.11
N LEU A 11 -1.40 0.34 -6.77
CA LEU A 11 -0.72 -0.63 -7.61
C LEU A 11 -0.55 -1.96 -6.87
N THR A 12 -0.48 -3.04 -7.63
CA THR A 12 -0.17 -4.38 -7.12
C THR A 12 0.76 -5.11 -8.08
N ILE A 13 1.34 -6.21 -7.63
CA ILE A 13 2.04 -7.16 -8.48
C ILE A 13 1.11 -8.36 -8.68
N SER A 14 0.73 -8.66 -9.93
CA SER A 14 -0.09 -9.84 -10.24
C SER A 14 0.72 -11.13 -10.14
N ARG A 15 0.04 -12.28 -10.19
CA ARG A 15 0.69 -13.60 -10.14
C ARG A 15 1.74 -13.80 -11.24
N SER A 16 1.53 -13.17 -12.39
CA SER A 16 2.48 -13.19 -13.52
C SER A 16 3.71 -12.30 -13.31
N GLY A 17 3.83 -11.64 -12.15
CA GLY A 17 4.91 -10.71 -11.82
C GLY A 17 4.75 -9.32 -12.44
N LYS A 18 3.56 -8.99 -12.98
CA LYS A 18 3.32 -7.70 -13.63
C LYS A 18 2.80 -6.66 -12.65
N LEU A 19 3.29 -5.43 -12.82
CA LEU A 19 2.76 -4.27 -12.09
C LEU A 19 1.43 -3.84 -12.72
N GLU A 20 0.37 -3.85 -11.93
CA GLU A 20 -0.99 -3.57 -12.37
C GLU A 20 -1.64 -2.46 -11.53
N MET A 21 -2.45 -1.62 -12.18
CA MET A 21 -3.23 -0.59 -11.49
C MET A 21 -4.56 -1.17 -11.04
N VAL A 22 -4.79 -1.17 -9.74
CA VAL A 22 -6.03 -1.67 -9.13
C VAL A 22 -7.03 -0.54 -8.86
N GLY A 23 -6.58 0.72 -8.90
CA GLY A 23 -7.46 1.86 -8.68
C GLY A 23 -6.75 3.19 -8.54
N LYS A 24 -7.55 4.23 -8.29
CA LYS A 24 -7.11 5.61 -8.09
C LYS A 24 -7.79 6.15 -6.83
N ILE A 25 -7.00 6.57 -5.84
CA ILE A 25 -7.51 7.06 -4.56
C ILE A 25 -7.21 8.55 -4.42
N ARG A 26 -8.23 9.34 -4.12
CA ARG A 26 -8.05 10.76 -3.82
C ARG A 26 -7.57 10.95 -2.39
N GLY A 27 -6.43 11.63 -2.23
CA GLY A 27 -5.86 12.01 -0.94
C GLY A 27 -4.92 10.94 -0.34
N ARG A 28 -3.81 11.41 0.26
CA ARG A 28 -2.76 10.55 0.82
C ARG A 28 -3.24 9.66 1.95
N ARG A 29 -4.02 10.21 2.89
CA ARG A 29 -4.55 9.45 4.04
C ARG A 29 -5.37 8.23 3.60
N ARG A 30 -6.31 8.42 2.66
CA ARG A 30 -7.14 7.33 2.14
C ARG A 30 -6.30 6.27 1.42
N ALA A 31 -5.25 6.68 0.69
CA ALA A 31 -4.35 5.73 0.05
C ALA A 31 -3.60 4.85 1.08
N ILE A 32 -3.13 5.45 2.18
CA ILE A 32 -2.49 4.70 3.28
C ILE A 32 -3.51 3.78 3.98
N ASP A 33 -4.75 4.24 4.18
CA ASP A 33 -5.83 3.43 4.75
C ASP A 33 -6.10 2.19 3.89
N SER A 34 -6.10 2.33 2.57
CA SER A 34 -6.29 1.20 1.65
C SER A 34 -5.16 0.17 1.71
N LEU A 35 -3.91 0.56 2.00
CA LEU A 35 -2.83 -0.41 2.24
C LEU A 35 -3.10 -1.24 3.51
N LEU A 36 -3.56 -0.60 4.59
CA LEU A 36 -3.91 -1.31 5.83
C LEU A 36 -5.11 -2.23 5.64
N ASP A 37 -6.14 -1.79 4.90
CA ASP A 37 -7.31 -2.61 4.61
C ASP A 37 -6.95 -3.81 3.73
N TYR A 38 -6.06 -3.61 2.75
CA TYR A 38 -5.52 -4.71 1.94
C TYR A 38 -4.79 -5.74 2.82
N TYR A 39 -3.93 -5.30 3.74
CA TYR A 39 -3.29 -6.18 4.70
C TYR A 39 -4.30 -6.91 5.60
N ALA A 40 -5.30 -6.19 6.11
CA ALA A 40 -6.32 -6.74 7.01
C ALA A 40 -7.17 -7.84 6.37
N ARG A 41 -7.45 -7.73 5.07
CA ARG A 41 -8.26 -8.71 4.34
C ARG A 41 -7.48 -9.96 3.94
N ASN A 42 -6.18 -9.82 3.70
CA ASN A 42 -5.40 -10.84 2.99
C ASN A 42 -4.30 -11.50 3.83
N SER A 43 -3.93 -10.91 4.96
CA SER A 43 -2.91 -11.48 5.83
C SER A 43 -3.47 -12.57 6.75
N GLY A 44 -2.59 -13.47 7.19
CA GLY A 44 -2.89 -14.42 8.26
C GLY A 44 -2.94 -13.81 9.66
N GLN A 45 -3.01 -12.46 9.80
CA GLN A 45 -2.95 -11.68 11.04
C GLN A 45 -1.64 -11.78 11.85
N GLU A 46 -0.87 -12.83 11.64
CA GLU A 46 0.45 -13.06 12.22
C GLU A 46 1.50 -13.14 11.10
N GLY A 47 2.74 -12.77 11.44
CA GLY A 47 3.88 -12.92 10.53
C GLY A 47 4.58 -11.61 10.17
N LEU A 48 5.51 -11.71 9.21
CA LEU A 48 6.35 -10.61 8.78
C LEU A 48 5.59 -9.68 7.82
N VAL A 49 5.63 -8.38 8.12
CA VAL A 49 5.11 -7.31 7.28
C VAL A 49 6.27 -6.38 6.91
N LEU A 50 6.51 -6.21 5.63
CA LEU A 50 7.48 -5.26 5.10
C LEU A 50 6.73 -3.99 4.66
N ILE A 51 7.14 -2.84 5.18
CA ILE A 51 6.70 -1.53 4.72
C ILE A 51 7.86 -0.87 3.97
N GLY A 52 7.68 -0.68 2.66
CA GLY A 52 8.63 0.02 1.81
C GLY A 52 8.28 1.51 1.72
N HIS A 53 9.29 2.38 1.66
CA HIS A 53 9.06 3.83 1.48
C HIS A 53 10.05 4.51 0.53
N GLY A 54 9.56 5.46 -0.27
CA GLY A 54 10.35 6.41 -1.03
C GLY A 54 10.41 7.74 -0.30
N ASP A 55 11.44 7.96 0.51
CA ASP A 55 11.69 9.21 1.24
C ASP A 55 10.51 9.75 2.11
N CYS A 56 9.57 8.89 2.50
CA CYS A 56 8.43 9.26 3.36
C CYS A 56 8.39 8.42 4.65
N ARG A 57 9.50 8.38 5.38
CA ARG A 57 9.62 7.59 6.62
C ARG A 57 8.52 7.86 7.65
N PRO A 58 8.06 9.10 7.90
CA PRO A 58 6.97 9.35 8.85
C PRO A 58 5.66 8.63 8.51
N ASP A 59 5.31 8.54 7.22
CA ASP A 59 4.11 7.79 6.79
C ASP A 59 4.28 6.29 6.97
N ALA A 60 5.50 5.78 6.75
CA ALA A 60 5.82 4.37 7.00
C ALA A 60 5.72 4.01 8.49
N ASP A 61 6.23 4.88 9.37
CA ASP A 61 6.13 4.71 10.82
C ASP A 61 4.66 4.77 11.28
N GLY A 62 3.87 5.68 10.72
CA GLY A 62 2.43 5.78 10.99
C GLY A 62 1.65 4.54 10.54
N LEU A 63 1.94 4.00 9.35
CA LEU A 63 1.35 2.74 8.90
C LEU A 63 1.78 1.57 9.79
N ALA A 64 3.06 1.49 10.17
CA ALA A 64 3.58 0.46 11.06
C ALA A 64 2.89 0.45 12.43
N GLN A 65 2.66 1.62 13.02
CA GLN A 65 1.91 1.75 14.28
C GLN A 65 0.49 1.21 14.13
N ARG A 66 -0.20 1.56 13.05
CA ARG A 66 -1.57 1.08 12.79
C ARG A 66 -1.64 -0.42 12.57
N VAL A 67 -0.66 -0.99 11.86
CA VAL A 67 -0.53 -2.46 11.73
C VAL A 67 -0.37 -3.10 13.10
N LYS A 68 0.57 -2.62 13.94
CA LYS A 68 0.80 -3.18 15.28
C LYS A 68 -0.40 -3.05 16.21
N MET A 69 -1.13 -1.94 16.15
CA MET A 69 -2.34 -1.73 16.97
C MET A 69 -3.46 -2.70 16.59
N ARG A 70 -3.66 -2.95 15.28
CA ARG A 70 -4.75 -3.82 14.80
C ARG A 70 -4.36 -5.30 14.78
N PHE A 71 -3.07 -5.61 14.66
CA PHE A 71 -2.51 -6.95 14.54
C PHE A 71 -1.28 -7.10 15.45
N PRO A 72 -1.48 -7.34 16.76
CA PRO A 72 -0.37 -7.41 17.73
C PRO A 72 0.67 -8.51 17.43
N GLY A 73 0.28 -9.56 16.69
CA GLY A 73 1.18 -10.64 16.25
C GLY A 73 2.03 -10.30 15.00
N ALA A 74 1.83 -9.13 14.39
CA ALA A 74 2.57 -8.72 13.21
C ALA A 74 3.98 -8.23 13.56
N ARG A 75 5.00 -8.81 12.92
CA ARG A 75 6.38 -8.34 12.98
C ARG A 75 6.60 -7.36 11.83
N VAL A 76 6.74 -6.07 12.12
CA VAL A 76 6.88 -5.04 11.08
C VAL A 76 8.36 -4.69 10.86
N LEU A 77 8.82 -4.78 9.61
CA LEU A 77 10.07 -4.22 9.13
C LEU A 77 9.79 -3.04 8.21
N ILE A 78 10.56 -1.97 8.36
CA ILE A 78 10.48 -0.77 7.51
C ILE A 78 11.78 -0.64 6.76
N ALA A 79 11.72 -0.44 5.45
CA ALA A 79 12.89 -0.24 4.62
C ALA A 79 12.66 0.85 3.55
N PRO A 80 13.67 1.66 3.23
CA PRO A 80 13.60 2.51 2.05
C PRO A 80 13.62 1.64 0.78
N VAL A 81 12.97 2.11 -0.27
CA VAL A 81 13.12 1.50 -1.60
C VAL A 81 14.51 1.81 -2.18
N GLY A 82 15.06 0.85 -2.93
CA GLY A 82 16.33 1.03 -3.61
C GLY A 82 16.25 2.05 -4.76
N PRO A 83 17.41 2.50 -5.29
CA PRO A 83 17.49 3.59 -6.27
C PRO A 83 16.72 3.31 -7.57
N VAL A 84 16.71 2.06 -8.04
CA VAL A 84 15.96 1.69 -9.26
C VAL A 84 14.46 1.88 -9.06
N ILE A 85 13.89 1.34 -7.98
CA ILE A 85 12.47 1.50 -7.65
C ILE A 85 12.16 2.98 -7.43
N GLY A 86 12.99 3.67 -6.63
CA GLY A 86 12.82 5.09 -6.33
C GLY A 86 12.84 5.98 -7.57
N ALA A 87 13.65 5.68 -8.58
CA ALA A 87 13.67 6.43 -9.84
C ALA A 87 12.34 6.35 -10.62
N HIS A 88 11.60 5.24 -10.48
CA HIS A 88 10.30 5.07 -11.13
C HIS A 88 9.13 5.55 -10.29
N THR A 89 9.16 5.30 -8.98
CA THR A 89 8.02 5.60 -8.10
C THR A 89 8.08 7.01 -7.52
N GLY A 90 9.27 7.60 -7.47
CA GLY A 90 9.51 8.92 -6.88
C GLY A 90 9.39 8.93 -5.35
N PRO A 91 9.57 10.13 -4.75
CA PRO A 91 9.28 10.36 -3.33
C PRO A 91 7.79 10.14 -3.03
N ASP A 92 7.47 9.98 -1.75
CA ASP A 92 6.13 9.70 -1.21
C ASP A 92 5.56 8.32 -1.51
N MET A 93 6.29 7.45 -2.23
CA MET A 93 5.90 6.06 -2.43
C MET A 93 5.82 5.33 -1.09
N LEU A 94 4.74 4.57 -0.89
CA LEU A 94 4.56 3.71 0.27
C LEU A 94 4.02 2.36 -0.19
N SER A 95 4.54 1.27 0.37
CA SER A 95 4.08 -0.09 0.09
C SER A 95 3.91 -0.91 1.36
N ILE A 96 3.10 -1.97 1.26
CA ILE A 96 2.99 -3.00 2.27
C ILE A 96 3.09 -4.36 1.57
N ALA A 97 3.94 -5.24 2.09
CA ALA A 97 4.15 -6.59 1.57
C ALA A 97 4.17 -7.59 2.73
N PHE A 98 3.57 -8.75 2.51
CA PHE A 98 3.34 -9.76 3.54
C PHE A 98 3.03 -11.10 2.88
N TRP A 99 3.15 -12.18 3.65
CA TRP A 99 2.65 -13.48 3.22
C TRP A 99 1.15 -13.58 3.51
N GLY A 100 0.37 -14.04 2.54
CA GLY A 100 -1.08 -14.12 2.62
C GLY A 100 -1.63 -15.19 1.69
N ALA A 101 -2.94 -15.44 1.77
CA ALA A 101 -3.60 -16.34 0.83
C ALA A 101 -3.49 -15.78 -0.59
N GLU A 102 -3.15 -16.64 -1.55
CA GLU A 102 -2.95 -16.23 -2.94
C GLU A 102 -4.30 -15.83 -3.55
N GLN A 103 -4.47 -14.55 -3.86
CA GLN A 103 -5.70 -14.01 -4.45
C GLN A 103 -5.38 -13.19 -5.69
N GLU A 104 -6.18 -13.35 -6.74
CA GLU A 104 -6.13 -12.40 -7.86
C GLU A 104 -6.56 -11.02 -7.37
N PRO A 105 -5.89 -9.94 -7.78
CA PRO A 105 -6.33 -8.59 -7.45
C PRO A 105 -7.67 -8.32 -8.15
N ASP A 106 -8.78 -8.56 -7.45
CA ASP A 106 -10.13 -8.39 -7.99
C ASP A 106 -10.61 -6.93 -8.02
N GLY A 107 -9.75 -5.99 -7.61
CA GLY A 107 -10.06 -4.56 -7.48
C GLY A 107 -11.06 -4.22 -6.36
N LYS A 108 -11.67 -5.20 -5.70
CA LYS A 108 -12.75 -5.01 -4.72
C LYS A 108 -12.26 -4.60 -3.32
N TRP A 109 -10.95 -4.59 -3.13
CA TRP A 109 -10.31 -4.07 -1.92
C TRP A 109 -9.99 -2.58 -2.00
N ALA A 110 -9.95 -2.00 -3.20
CA ALA A 110 -10.12 -0.57 -3.33
C ALA A 110 -11.53 -0.25 -2.78
N HIS A 111 -11.61 0.58 -1.75
CA HIS A 111 -12.84 0.85 -0.98
C HIS A 111 -14.06 1.10 -1.91
N PRO A 112 -15.30 0.69 -1.57
CA PRO A 112 -16.50 0.80 -2.45
C PRO A 112 -16.87 2.17 -3.04
N TRP A 113 -16.12 3.25 -2.79
CA TRP A 113 -16.29 4.56 -3.40
C TRP A 113 -15.63 4.72 -4.78
N HIS A 114 -15.11 3.64 -5.39
CA HIS A 114 -14.40 3.68 -6.68
C HIS A 114 -15.27 3.46 -7.93
N ALA A 115 -16.59 3.30 -7.77
CA ALA A 115 -17.47 3.14 -8.93
C ALA A 115 -17.61 4.44 -9.75
N ASP A 116 -17.53 5.63 -9.13
CA ASP A 116 -17.82 6.90 -9.81
C ASP A 116 -16.94 8.05 -9.30
N ALA A 117 -15.67 8.10 -9.71
CA ALA A 117 -14.83 9.28 -9.49
C ALA A 117 -13.87 9.52 -10.66
N ILE A 118 -14.45 9.84 -11.83
CA ILE A 118 -13.92 10.85 -12.75
C ILE A 118 -15.04 11.89 -12.93
#